data_AF-W5LTM5-F1
#
_entry.id   AF-W5LTM5-F1
#
_cell.length_a   1.000
_cell.length_b   1.000
_cell.length_c   1.000
_cell.angle_alpha   90.00
_cell.angle_beta   90.00
_cell.angle_gamma   90.00
#
_symmetry.space_group_name_H-M   'P 1'
#
loop_
_entity.id
_entity.type
_entity.pdbx_description
1 polymer ?
#
loop_
_entity_poly.entity_id
_entity_poly.type
_entity_poly.pdbx_seq_one_letter_code
_entity_poly.pdbx_strand_id
1 'polypeptide(L)' 'MIDFKAWAEYVVEWAAKDPYGFLTTVILALTPLFIASALLSWKLAKMIEARDREQKKKQKRQENIAKAKRAKKD' A
#
# COMPACT_ATOMS: atom_id res chain seq x y z
N MET A 1 22.99 -16.72 17.51
CA MET A 1 21.77 -15.97 17.90
C MET A 1 22.10 -14.50 17.71
N ILE A 2 21.33 -13.74 16.92
CA ILE A 2 21.61 -12.32 16.70
C ILE A 2 21.42 -11.61 18.04
N ASP A 3 22.47 -10.98 18.54
CA ASP A 3 22.41 -10.22 19.79
C ASP A 3 21.79 -8.85 19.53
N PHE A 4 20.47 -8.80 19.68
CA PHE A 4 19.68 -7.58 19.49
C PHE A 4 20.05 -6.48 20.48
N LYS A 5 20.55 -6.84 21.67
CA LYS A 5 20.93 -5.87 22.70
C LYS A 5 22.20 -5.16 22.28
N ALA A 6 23.23 -5.90 21.88
CA ALA A 6 24.49 -5.34 21.38
C ALA A 6 24.27 -4.48 20.12
N TRP A 7 23.38 -4.91 19.23
CA TRP A 7 23.02 -4.11 18.05
C TRP A 7 22.31 -2.80 18.41
N ALA A 8 21.33 -2.84 19.33
CA ALA A 8 20.61 -1.65 19.74
C ALA A 8 21.53 -0.65 20.48
N GLU A 9 22.41 -1.13 21.35
CA GLU A 9 23.40 -0.30 22.03
C GLU A 9 24.33 0.40 21.02
N TYR A 10 24.82 -0.32 20.00
CA TYR A 10 25.61 0.26 18.93
C TYR A 10 24.87 1.36 18.15
N VAL A 11 23.60 1.11 17.80
CA VAL A 11 22.77 2.08 17.07
C VAL A 11 22.51 3.34 17.91
N VAL A 12 22.23 3.17 19.20
CA VAL A 12 22.02 4.29 20.13
C VAL A 12 23.29 5.09 20.35
N GLU A 13 24.44 4.41 20.52
CA GLU A 13 25.73 5.07 20.65
C GLU A 13 26.10 5.86 19.40
N TRP A 14 25.82 5.32 18.21
CA TRP A 14 26.02 6.01 16.94
C TRP A 14 25.12 7.25 16.82
N ALA A 15 23.84 7.13 17.15
CA ALA A 15 22.91 8.25 17.15
C ALA A 15 23.31 9.37 18.13
N ALA A 16 23.95 9.01 19.26
CA ALA A 16 24.45 9.97 20.24
C ALA A 16 25.75 10.68 19.79
N LYS A 17 26.65 9.97 19.09
CA LYS A 17 27.93 10.51 18.62
C LYS A 17 27.80 11.38 17.37
N ASP A 18 26.96 10.97 16.43
CA ASP A 18 26.74 11.68 15.17
C ASP A 18 25.25 11.64 14.78
N PRO A 19 24.43 12.53 15.37
CA PRO A 19 22.99 12.53 15.14
C PRO A 19 22.62 12.85 13.69
N TYR A 20 23.39 13.75 13.03
CA TYR A 20 23.10 14.15 11.66
C TYR A 20 23.50 13.07 10.64
N GLY A 21 24.65 12.41 10.82
CA GLY A 21 25.05 11.28 9.98
C GLY A 21 24.13 10.07 10.17
N PHE A 22 23.69 9.82 11.41
CA PHE A 22 22.66 8.82 11.73
C PHE A 22 21.37 9.10 10.95
N LEU A 23 20.79 10.30 11.13
CA LEU A 23 19.54 10.70 10.48
C LEU A 23 19.64 10.65 8.96
N THR A 24 20.73 11.15 8.39
CA THR A 24 20.94 11.16 6.94
C THR A 24 20.98 9.74 6.38
N THR A 25 21.69 8.83 7.05
CA THR A 25 21.78 7.43 6.62
C THR A 25 20.43 6.72 6.71
N VAL A 26 19.70 6.94 7.82
CA VAL A 26 18.36 6.39 8.02
C VAL A 26 17.40 6.91 6.95
N ILE A 27 17.39 8.21 6.70
CA ILE A 27 16.56 8.83 5.66
C ILE A 27 16.94 8.30 4.29
N LEU A 28 18.22 8.26 3.93
CA LEU A 28 18.68 7.75 2.64
C LEU A 28 18.31 6.28 2.41
N ALA A 29 18.30 5.46 3.46
CA ALA A 29 17.86 4.07 3.36
C ALA A 29 16.32 3.96 3.27
N LEU A 30 15.59 4.76 4.05
CA LEU A 30 14.13 4.72 4.10
C LEU A 30 13.48 5.33 2.87
N THR A 31 13.97 6.45 2.35
CA THR A 31 13.39 7.16 1.21
C THR A 31 13.13 6.26 -0.02
N PRO A 32 14.09 5.47 -0.54
CA PRO A 32 13.83 4.59 -1.67
C PRO A 32 12.83 3.47 -1.34
N LEU A 33 12.84 2.96 -0.10
CA LEU A 33 11.87 1.96 0.36
C LEU A 33 10.45 2.54 0.41
N PHE A 34 10.30 3.77 0.89
CA PHE A 34 9.03 4.49 0.89
C PHE A 34 8.53 4.77 -0.52
N ILE A 35 9.40 5.18 -1.44
CA ILE A 35 9.03 5.38 -2.86
C ILE A 35 8.56 4.07 -3.48
N ALA A 36 9.31 2.98 -3.29
CA ALA A 36 8.92 1.66 -3.79
C ALA A 36 7.55 1.22 -3.22
N SER A 37 7.34 1.41 -1.91
CA SER A 37 6.06 1.13 -1.26
C SER A 37 4.93 1.99 -1.82
N ALA A 38 5.16 3.27 -2.06
CA ALA A 38 4.15 4.17 -2.62
C ALA A 38 3.76 3.78 -4.05
N LEU A 39 4.75 3.42 -4.89
CA LEU A 39 4.50 2.95 -6.26
C LEU A 39 3.71 1.65 -6.29
N LEU A 40 4.06 0.70 -5.41
CA LEU A 40 3.34 -0.56 -5.27
C LEU A 40 1.92 -0.35 -4.77
N SER A 41 1.72 0.46 -3.74
CA SER A 41 0.40 0.84 -3.22
C SER A 41 -0.45 1.53 -4.28
N TRP A 42 0.14 2.40 -5.10
CA TRP A 42 -0.59 3.05 -6.19
C TRP A 42 -1.01 2.07 -7.28
N LYS A 43 -0.12 1.15 -7.66
CA LYS A 43 -0.44 0.08 -8.61
C LYS A 43 -1.57 -0.80 -8.08
N LEU A 44 -1.53 -1.15 -6.79
CA LEU A 44 -2.57 -1.93 -6.12
C LEU A 44 -3.92 -1.18 -6.12
N ALA A 45 -3.91 0.10 -5.75
CA ALA A 45 -5.09 0.95 -5.75
C ALA A 45 -5.74 1.04 -7.13
N LYS A 46 -4.95 1.20 -8.21
CA LYS A 46 -5.47 1.19 -9.58
C LYS A 46 -6.11 -0.14 -9.97
N MET A 47 -5.53 -1.27 -9.55
CA MET A 47 -6.13 -2.59 -9.83
C MET A 47 -7.46 -2.77 -9.09
N ILE A 48 -7.56 -2.29 -7.86
CA ILE A 48 -8.80 -2.31 -7.07
C ILE A 48 -9.86 -1.45 -7.75
N GLU A 49 -9.50 -0.24 -8.17
CA GLU A 49 -10.43 0.68 -8.85
C GLU A 49 -10.94 0.10 -10.18
N ALA A 50 -10.06 -0.51 -10.98
CA ALA A 50 -10.46 -1.17 -12.23
C ALA A 50 -11.44 -2.32 -11.98
N ARG A 51 -11.17 -3.17 -10.98
CA ARG A 51 -12.05 -4.28 -10.59
C ARG A 51 -13.41 -3.76 -10.09
N ASP A 52 -13.43 -2.72 -9.28
CA ASP A 52 -14.68 -2.13 -8.76
C ASP A 52 -15.54 -1.54 -9.89
N ARG A 53 -14.93 -0.83 -10.86
CA ARG A 53 -15.66 -0.32 -12.03
C ARG A 53 -16.26 -1.46 -12.88
N GLU A 54 -15.52 -2.54 -13.10
CA GLU A 54 -16.03 -3.70 -13.85
C GLU A 54 -17.17 -4.41 -13.12
N GLN A 55 -17.05 -4.61 -11.80
CA GLN A 55 -18.11 -5.20 -10.99
C GLN A 55 -19.37 -4.33 -10.99
N LYS A 56 -19.23 -3.01 -10.83
CA LYS A 56 -20.35 -2.06 -10.92
C LYS A 56 -21.06 -2.11 -12.28
N LYS A 57 -20.31 -2.23 -13.39
CA LYS A 57 -20.92 -2.40 -14.73
C LYS A 57 -21.68 -3.73 -14.85
N LYS A 58 -21.12 -4.82 -14.34
CA LYS A 58 -21.77 -6.14 -14.33
C LYS A 58 -23.04 -6.15 -13.48
N GLN A 59 -23.01 -5.55 -12.29
CA GLN A 59 -24.18 -5.41 -11.42
C GLN A 59 -25.30 -4.59 -12.10
N LYS A 60 -24.99 -3.41 -12.63
CA LYS A 60 -25.98 -2.58 -13.35
C LYS A 60 -26.62 -3.32 -14.53
N ARG A 61 -25.85 -4.13 -15.27
CA ARG A 61 -26.40 -4.93 -16.37
C ARG A 61 -27.35 -6.02 -15.87
N GLN A 62 -27.02 -6.70 -14.78
CA GLN A 62 -27.88 -7.71 -14.17
C GLN A 62 -29.17 -7.10 -13.60
N GLU A 63 -29.08 -5.95 -12.94
CA GLU A 63 -30.25 -5.22 -12.42
C GLU A 63 -31.20 -4.80 -13.55
N ASN A 64 -30.67 -4.29 -14.66
CA ASN A 64 -31.49 -3.91 -15.81
C ASN A 64 -32.17 -5.13 -16.47
N ILE A 65 -31.47 -6.26 -16.58
CA ILE A 65 -32.06 -7.52 -17.08
C ILE A 65 -33.15 -8.01 -16.11
N ALA A 66 -32.92 -7.96 -14.80
CA ALA A 66 -33.89 -8.37 -13.80
C ALA A 66 -35.15 -7.48 -13.83
N LYS A 67 -34.97 -6.15 -13.94
CA LYS A 67 -36.07 -5.19 -14.10
C LYS A 67 -36.87 -5.45 -15.38
N ALA A 68 -36.21 -5.65 -16.53
CA ALA A 68 -36.88 -5.96 -17.79
C ALA A 68 -37.63 -7.30 -17.75
N LYS A 69 -37.08 -8.32 -17.07
CA LYS A 69 -37.77 -9.60 -16.87
C LYS A 69 -38.99 -9.49 -15.96
N ARG A 70 -38.94 -8.64 -14.92
CA ARG A 70 -40.10 -8.35 -14.05
C ARG A 70 -41.20 -7.62 -14.83
N ALA A 71 -40.85 -6.59 -15.58
CA ALA A 71 -41.80 -5.81 -16.38
C ALA A 71 -42.48 -6.57 -17.53
N LYS A 72 -41.97 -7.75 -17.93
CA LYS A 72 -42.62 -8.65 -18.90
C LYS A 72 -43.55 -9.69 -18.26
N LYS A 73 -43.56 -9.78 -16.93
CA LYS A 73 -44.34 -10.77 -16.17
C LYS A 73 -45.66 -10.19 -15.63
N ASP A 74 -45.74 -8.86 -15.55
CA ASP A 74 -47.00 -8.09 -15.42
C ASP A 74 -47.64 -7.89 -16.81
#